data_AF-A0A2U3C081-F1
#
_entry.id   AF-A0A2U3C081-F1
#
_cell.length_a   1.000
_cell.length_b   1.000
_cell.length_c   1.000
_cell.angle_alpha   90.00
_cell.angle_beta   90.00
_cell.angle_gamma   90.00
#
_symmetry.space_group_name_H-M   'P 1'
#
loop_
_entity.id
_entity.type
_entity.pdbx_description
1 polymer ?
#
loop_
_entity_poly.entity_id
_entity_poly.type
_entity_poly.pdbx_seq_one_letter_code
_entity_poly.pdbx_strand_id
1 'polypeptide(L)'
;MLFLYVVLLLSCAVLLVAGVLEQRRHYASLEQIPVRVLVNGIRGKSSITRLCAGALRGGGLVTVGKTTGTAARFIHPDATEEPVYRKFGLANVVEQIGIVRRAATYRPDALVIECMAVMPALQEINQEKLIRSTIGVLCNVREDHLAEMGPTLDDVARSLCRSMPVGGICVTAEKDRLHILQEEADKRDCRLVAVDPEAVTDEELRGFSWFTFKENVAIALAVADLLGVDRATAMKGMWEAPPDPGVLSVERYVTGEGKKLRFANVFAANDPESTLMNVQQLEQLGAIRRPLSVVINCRPDRVERNGQMGAIVPDLDPDTVFLIGHPTKSARDGIPASWRGNVVDLGGDRRDPHELTREMLAALGPDSSMVAVGNIHGQGELFLECLAELPLDESEDAPLLAPDGTEADTGTMAVARPPEPEPYSWVAPLDSPAQHGGHDHQTHQTYPGQWAHVGYETLDQDAAQGGWGYDGGYGSHGGAGHGSPQGAPTAALPPVPDDPPGHTPSPYDRGPHEPLPHEPLPHLPHDRAPHDRPHRDDAPHVPGQRARRAEDPDHPYDSLRKPL
;
A
#
# COMPACT_ATOMS: atom_id res chain seq x y z
N MET A 1 12.19 -50.70 14.63
CA MET A 1 10.88 -50.12 14.25
C MET A 1 10.22 -49.34 15.39
N LEU A 2 9.95 -49.94 16.58
CA LEU A 2 9.30 -49.23 17.71
C LEU A 2 10.00 -47.92 18.11
N PHE A 3 11.33 -47.94 18.22
CA PHE A 3 12.13 -46.75 18.53
C PHE A 3 11.87 -45.58 17.56
N LEU A 4 11.83 -45.85 16.24
CA LEU A 4 11.58 -44.81 15.24
C LEU A 4 10.17 -44.22 15.35
N TYR A 5 9.17 -45.06 15.66
CA TYR A 5 7.80 -44.57 15.91
C TYR A 5 7.71 -43.69 17.15
N VAL A 6 8.43 -44.03 18.22
CA VAL A 6 8.50 -43.19 19.43
C VAL A 6 9.19 -41.87 19.14
N VAL A 7 10.31 -41.87 18.42
CA VAL A 7 11.01 -40.64 18.02
C VAL A 7 10.12 -39.76 17.16
N LEU A 8 9.44 -40.33 16.15
CA LEU A 8 8.50 -39.59 15.30
C LEU A 8 7.35 -38.99 16.13
N LEU A 9 6.74 -39.78 17.00
CA LEU A 9 5.64 -39.33 17.86
C LEU A 9 6.08 -38.20 18.79
N LEU A 10 7.25 -38.32 19.42
CA LEU A 10 7.82 -37.26 20.27
C LEU A 10 8.13 -36.01 19.45
N SER A 11 8.66 -36.16 18.24
CA SER A 11 8.93 -35.02 17.34
C SER A 11 7.65 -34.31 16.93
N CYS A 12 6.61 -35.06 16.56
CA CYS A 12 5.28 -34.52 16.26
C CYS A 12 4.66 -33.84 17.50
N ALA A 13 4.81 -34.42 18.69
CA ALA A 13 4.31 -33.83 19.93
C ALA A 13 5.03 -32.52 20.27
N VAL A 14 6.35 -32.46 20.12
CA VAL A 14 7.14 -31.23 20.33
C VAL A 14 6.73 -30.15 19.32
N LEU A 15 6.57 -30.50 18.04
CA LEU A 15 6.10 -29.55 17.01
C LEU A 15 4.68 -29.05 17.30
N LEU A 16 3.78 -29.93 17.72
CA LEU A 16 2.41 -29.56 18.11
C LEU A 16 2.41 -28.59 19.30
N VAL A 17 3.17 -28.90 20.35
CA VAL A 17 3.29 -28.03 21.53
C VAL A 17 3.90 -26.68 21.15
N ALA A 18 4.95 -26.66 20.33
CA ALA A 18 5.57 -25.44 19.84
C ALA A 18 4.58 -24.57 19.04
N GLY A 19 3.83 -25.16 18.11
CA GLY A 19 2.82 -24.46 17.33
C GLY A 19 1.67 -23.91 18.18
N VAL A 20 1.21 -24.66 19.19
CA VAL A 20 0.19 -24.18 20.14
C VAL A 20 0.71 -23.01 20.96
N LEU A 21 1.97 -23.05 21.41
CA LEU A 21 2.59 -21.95 22.16
C LEU A 21 2.77 -20.70 21.29
N GLU A 22 3.20 -20.86 20.03
CA GLU A 22 3.31 -19.76 19.07
C GLU A 22 1.95 -19.12 18.80
N GLN A 23 0.92 -19.92 18.52
CA GLN A 23 -0.44 -19.43 18.29
C GLN A 23 -0.99 -18.68 19.50
N ARG A 24 -0.79 -19.21 20.72
CA ARG A 24 -1.21 -18.54 21.95
C ARG A 24 -0.50 -17.21 22.17
N ARG A 25 0.80 -17.14 21.91
CA ARG A 25 1.57 -15.89 22.01
C ARG A 25 1.09 -14.86 21.00
N HIS A 26 0.82 -15.28 19.76
CA HIS A 26 0.26 -14.41 18.74
C HIS A 26 -1.13 -13.88 19.12
N TYR A 27 -2.00 -14.74 19.65
CA TYR A 27 -3.32 -14.31 20.11
C TYR A 27 -3.25 -13.35 21.30
N ALA A 28 -2.32 -13.57 22.23
CA ALA A 28 -2.07 -12.63 23.31
C ALA A 28 -1.58 -11.26 22.80
N SER A 29 -0.87 -11.19 21.67
CA SER A 29 -0.53 -9.92 21.00
C SER A 29 -1.75 -9.28 20.34
N LEU A 30 -2.61 -10.06 19.68
CA LEU A 30 -3.86 -9.54 19.08
C LEU A 30 -4.82 -8.98 20.14
N GLU A 31 -4.93 -9.64 21.28
CA GLU A 31 -5.80 -9.23 22.40
C GLU A 31 -5.36 -7.90 23.03
N GLN A 32 -4.10 -7.49 22.88
CA GLN A 32 -3.59 -6.19 23.32
C GLN A 32 -3.99 -5.02 22.41
N ILE A 33 -4.48 -5.32 21.20
CA ILE A 33 -4.82 -4.32 20.19
C ILE A 33 -6.34 -4.37 20.02
N PRO A 34 -7.13 -3.54 20.71
CA PRO A 34 -8.58 -3.70 20.77
C PRO A 34 -9.24 -3.55 19.41
N VAL A 35 -8.78 -2.60 18.59
CA VAL A 35 -9.30 -2.36 17.25
C VAL A 35 -8.29 -2.82 16.20
N ARG A 36 -8.73 -3.67 15.28
CA ARG A 36 -7.91 -4.18 14.18
C ARG A 36 -8.69 -3.98 12.89
N VAL A 37 -8.22 -3.05 12.06
CA VAL A 37 -8.81 -2.70 10.77
C VAL A 37 -8.06 -3.46 9.67
N LEU A 38 -8.73 -4.39 8.98
CA LEU A 38 -8.14 -5.10 7.84
C LEU A 38 -8.66 -4.51 6.53
N VAL A 39 -7.75 -3.91 5.76
CA VAL A 39 -8.06 -3.26 4.48
C VAL A 39 -7.80 -4.20 3.32
N ASN A 40 -8.85 -4.53 2.54
CA ASN A 40 -8.77 -5.42 1.40
C ASN A 40 -9.58 -4.87 0.20
N GLY A 41 -9.32 -5.39 -0.98
CA GLY A 41 -9.92 -4.93 -2.24
C GLY A 41 -8.92 -4.97 -3.38
N ILE A 42 -9.37 -4.65 -4.59
CA ILE A 42 -8.47 -4.70 -5.76
C ILE A 42 -7.55 -3.47 -5.78
N ARG A 43 -8.10 -2.26 -5.71
CA ARG A 43 -7.32 -1.00 -5.74
C ARG A 43 -7.48 -0.16 -4.48
N GLY A 44 -6.49 0.67 -4.19
CA GLY A 44 -6.54 1.69 -3.12
C GLY A 44 -6.20 1.20 -1.70
N LYS A 45 -5.82 -0.06 -1.53
CA LYS A 45 -5.56 -0.68 -0.22
C LYS A 45 -4.49 0.07 0.62
N SER A 46 -3.32 0.37 0.04
CA SER A 46 -2.28 1.14 0.74
C SER A 46 -2.75 2.53 1.14
N SER A 47 -3.36 3.27 0.21
CA SER A 47 -3.86 4.63 0.44
C SER A 47 -4.92 4.65 1.55
N ILE A 48 -5.89 3.74 1.50
CA ILE A 48 -6.92 3.61 2.54
C ILE A 48 -6.31 3.25 3.89
N THR A 49 -5.33 2.34 3.92
CA THR A 49 -4.62 1.99 5.16
C THR A 49 -3.97 3.23 5.80
N ARG A 50 -3.34 4.08 4.98
CA ARG A 50 -2.71 5.32 5.44
C ARG A 50 -3.74 6.37 5.88
N LEU A 51 -4.81 6.53 5.12
CA LEU A 51 -5.90 7.45 5.45
C LEU A 51 -6.60 7.05 6.75
N CYS A 52 -6.98 5.78 6.92
CA CYS A 52 -7.53 5.27 8.17
C CYS A 52 -6.54 5.52 9.33
N ALA A 53 -5.26 5.18 9.17
CA ALA A 53 -4.28 5.41 10.22
C ALA A 53 -4.11 6.90 10.55
N GLY A 54 -4.10 7.78 9.54
CA GLY A 54 -4.04 9.23 9.70
C GLY A 54 -5.26 9.80 10.40
N ALA A 55 -6.46 9.41 9.98
CA ALA A 55 -7.73 9.83 10.59
C ALA A 55 -7.77 9.48 12.09
N LEU A 56 -7.39 8.25 12.44
CA LEU A 56 -7.39 7.80 13.83
C LEU A 56 -6.33 8.50 14.68
N ARG A 57 -5.11 8.70 14.15
CA ARG A 57 -4.07 9.51 14.83
C ARG A 57 -4.52 10.96 15.03
N GLY A 58 -5.16 11.56 14.04
CA GLY A 58 -5.73 12.91 14.15
C GLY A 58 -6.73 12.99 15.30
N GLY A 59 -7.52 11.94 15.50
CA GLY A 59 -8.44 11.75 16.64
C GLY A 59 -7.77 11.46 17.99
N GLY A 60 -6.43 11.45 18.06
CA GLY A 60 -5.68 11.19 19.29
C GLY A 60 -5.52 9.71 19.64
N LEU A 61 -5.91 8.78 18.76
CA LEU A 61 -5.75 7.34 18.99
C LEU A 61 -4.32 6.89 18.64
N VAL A 62 -3.71 6.11 19.52
CA VAL A 62 -2.41 5.47 19.26
C VAL A 62 -2.62 4.42 18.16
N THR A 63 -2.22 4.75 16.94
CA THR A 63 -2.53 3.94 15.76
C THR A 63 -1.28 3.50 15.03
N VAL A 64 -1.13 2.18 14.86
CA VAL A 64 -0.07 1.58 14.04
C VAL A 64 -0.64 1.22 12.68
N GLY A 65 0.13 1.47 11.62
CA GLY A 65 -0.24 1.12 10.24
C GLY A 65 0.71 0.10 9.63
N LYS A 66 0.25 -0.70 8.66
CA LYS A 66 1.14 -1.49 7.79
C LYS A 66 0.60 -1.65 6.38
N THR A 67 1.40 -1.25 5.39
CA THR A 67 1.11 -1.43 3.95
C THR A 67 1.92 -2.60 3.36
N THR A 68 1.44 -3.17 2.26
CA THR A 68 1.97 -4.42 1.67
C THR A 68 2.43 -4.30 0.21
N GLY A 69 2.27 -3.13 -0.41
CA GLY A 69 2.67 -2.86 -1.80
C GLY A 69 4.17 -3.02 -2.10
N THR A 70 4.59 -2.51 -3.26
CA THR A 70 5.99 -2.60 -3.76
C THR A 70 7.01 -2.07 -2.75
N ALA A 71 6.66 -1.02 -2.00
CA ALA A 71 7.40 -0.54 -0.85
C ALA A 71 6.58 -0.78 0.42
N ALA A 72 6.63 -2.00 0.97
CA ALA A 72 5.93 -2.32 2.22
C ALA A 72 6.49 -1.50 3.39
N ARG A 73 5.61 -0.85 4.16
CA ARG A 73 5.98 0.03 5.27
C ARG A 73 5.30 -0.40 6.56
N PHE A 74 6.04 -0.33 7.66
CA PHE A 74 5.48 -0.28 8.99
C PHE A 74 5.40 1.19 9.39
N ILE A 75 4.22 1.64 9.82
CA ILE A 75 3.92 3.03 10.12
C ILE A 75 3.73 3.12 11.64
N HIS A 76 4.62 3.86 12.28
CA HIS A 76 4.64 4.06 13.73
C HIS A 76 3.50 4.97 14.20
N PRO A 77 3.19 5.00 15.51
CA PRO A 77 2.15 5.88 16.06
C PRO A 77 2.37 7.38 15.82
N ASP A 78 3.60 7.80 15.59
CA ASP A 78 3.98 9.18 15.26
C ASP A 78 4.02 9.45 13.73
N ALA A 79 3.50 8.51 12.93
CA ALA A 79 3.52 8.51 11.47
C ALA A 79 4.91 8.35 10.82
N THR A 80 5.99 8.14 11.58
CA THR A 80 7.27 7.75 10.99
C THR A 80 7.19 6.36 10.37
N GLU A 81 8.04 6.07 9.39
CA GLU A 81 7.97 4.83 8.62
C GLU A 81 9.31 4.14 8.48
N GLU A 82 9.25 2.82 8.48
CA GLU A 82 10.38 1.96 8.16
C GLU A 82 10.00 0.93 7.08
N PRO A 83 10.95 0.53 6.22
CA PRO A 83 10.73 -0.58 5.30
C PRO A 83 10.48 -1.90 6.04
N VAL A 84 9.49 -2.68 5.59
CA VAL A 84 9.31 -4.07 6.00
C VAL A 84 10.18 -4.96 5.11
N TYR A 85 11.33 -5.39 5.63
CA TYR A 85 12.26 -6.24 4.89
C TYR A 85 11.74 -7.68 4.76
N ARG A 86 11.60 -8.13 3.51
CA ARG A 86 11.12 -9.48 3.18
C ARG A 86 12.29 -10.43 2.93
N LYS A 87 12.25 -11.61 3.53
CA LYS A 87 13.22 -12.67 3.26
C LYS A 87 13.10 -13.10 1.78
N PHE A 88 14.20 -13.04 1.04
CA PHE A 88 14.25 -13.28 -0.42
C PHE A 88 13.39 -12.35 -1.28
N GLY A 89 12.93 -11.21 -0.74
CA GLY A 89 12.06 -10.27 -1.47
C GLY A 89 10.63 -10.78 -1.71
N LEU A 90 10.26 -11.94 -1.17
CA LEU A 90 8.95 -12.54 -1.37
C LEU A 90 7.98 -12.16 -0.25
N ALA A 91 6.79 -11.73 -0.65
CA ALA A 91 5.68 -11.47 0.26
C ALA A 91 5.14 -12.79 0.84
N ASN A 92 4.91 -12.84 2.15
CA ASN A 92 4.35 -14.02 2.81
C ASN A 92 3.43 -13.61 3.96
N VAL A 93 2.21 -14.16 3.99
CA VAL A 93 1.22 -13.89 5.05
C VAL A 93 1.75 -14.16 6.47
N VAL A 94 2.72 -15.04 6.63
CA VAL A 94 3.37 -15.32 7.93
C VAL A 94 4.08 -14.09 8.51
N GLU A 95 4.50 -13.13 7.68
CA GLU A 95 5.12 -11.88 8.15
C GLU A 95 4.20 -11.10 9.09
N GLN A 96 2.88 -11.26 8.94
CA GLN A 96 1.87 -10.57 9.75
C GLN A 96 1.98 -10.92 11.24
N ILE A 97 2.46 -12.11 11.60
CA ILE A 97 2.70 -12.51 12.99
C ILE A 97 3.75 -11.58 13.64
N GLY A 98 4.84 -11.32 12.92
CA GLY A 98 5.90 -10.43 13.39
C GLY A 98 5.42 -8.98 13.51
N ILE A 99 4.63 -8.52 12.52
CA ILE A 99 4.04 -7.17 12.49
C ILE A 99 3.10 -6.96 13.67
N VAL A 100 2.18 -7.89 13.93
CA VAL A 100 1.24 -7.80 15.07
C VAL A 100 1.99 -7.80 16.40
N ARG A 101 2.98 -8.70 16.56
CA ARG A 101 3.79 -8.75 17.78
C ARG A 101 4.52 -7.43 18.02
N ARG A 102 5.05 -6.82 16.96
CA ARG A 102 5.70 -5.50 17.03
C ARG A 102 4.69 -4.40 17.32
N ALA A 103 3.55 -4.36 16.63
CA ALA A 103 2.51 -3.38 16.86
C ALA A 103 2.04 -3.40 18.32
N ALA A 104 1.87 -4.58 18.91
CA ALA A 104 1.44 -4.73 20.31
C ALA A 104 2.39 -4.08 21.33
N THR A 105 3.69 -3.91 21.03
CA THR A 105 4.61 -3.24 21.98
C THR A 105 4.30 -1.77 22.18
N TYR A 106 3.60 -1.14 21.23
CA TYR A 106 3.13 0.24 21.35
C TYR A 106 1.84 0.36 22.16
N ARG A 107 1.20 -0.76 22.51
CA ARG A 107 -0.16 -0.82 23.10
C ARG A 107 -1.14 0.10 22.35
N PRO A 108 -1.27 -0.06 21.02
CA PRO A 108 -2.08 0.83 20.21
C PRO A 108 -3.56 0.63 20.50
N ASP A 109 -4.33 1.70 20.39
CA ASP A 109 -5.80 1.65 20.34
C ASP A 109 -6.26 0.95 19.05
N ALA A 110 -5.54 1.19 17.94
CA ALA A 110 -5.85 0.62 16.64
C ALA A 110 -4.63 0.11 15.86
N LEU A 111 -4.78 -1.03 15.19
CA LEU A 111 -3.90 -1.48 14.11
C LEU A 111 -4.66 -1.42 12.80
N VAL A 112 -4.17 -0.66 11.82
CA VAL A 112 -4.70 -0.62 10.46
C VAL A 112 -3.73 -1.36 9.54
N ILE A 113 -4.20 -2.40 8.89
CA ILE A 113 -3.33 -3.29 8.13
C ILE A 113 -3.93 -3.70 6.80
N GLU A 114 -3.12 -3.64 5.77
CA GLU A 114 -3.50 -4.08 4.44
C GLU A 114 -3.45 -5.61 4.32
N CYS A 115 -4.44 -6.17 3.63
CA CYS A 115 -4.48 -7.55 3.19
C CYS A 115 -3.60 -7.75 1.96
N MET A 116 -2.64 -8.66 2.07
CA MET A 116 -1.73 -9.04 0.98
C MET A 116 -2.14 -10.31 0.23
N ALA A 117 -3.17 -10.99 0.71
CA ALA A 117 -3.54 -12.31 0.21
C ALA A 117 -4.46 -12.20 -1.01
N VAL A 118 -4.04 -12.80 -2.12
CA VAL A 118 -4.86 -12.90 -3.34
C VAL A 118 -5.80 -14.11 -3.25
N MET A 119 -5.25 -15.29 -2.91
CA MET A 119 -6.02 -16.53 -2.85
C MET A 119 -7.11 -16.50 -1.75
N PRO A 120 -8.35 -16.93 -2.02
CA PRO A 120 -9.45 -16.91 -1.05
C PRO A 120 -9.11 -17.59 0.28
N ALA A 121 -8.45 -18.76 0.23
CA ALA A 121 -8.06 -19.51 1.43
C ALA A 121 -7.01 -18.76 2.28
N LEU A 122 -6.11 -18.00 1.65
CA LEU A 122 -5.14 -17.18 2.36
C LEU A 122 -5.79 -15.93 2.96
N GLN A 123 -6.79 -15.35 2.29
CA GLN A 123 -7.58 -14.26 2.83
C GLN A 123 -8.34 -14.69 4.10
N GLU A 124 -8.96 -15.88 4.06
CA GLU A 124 -9.67 -16.47 5.20
C GLU A 124 -8.72 -16.75 6.37
N ILE A 125 -7.56 -17.37 6.11
CA ILE A 125 -6.54 -17.59 7.15
C ILE A 125 -6.04 -16.26 7.74
N ASN A 126 -5.82 -15.25 6.89
CA ASN A 126 -5.38 -13.94 7.32
C ASN A 126 -6.41 -13.31 8.27
N GLN A 127 -7.70 -13.40 7.94
CA GLN A 127 -8.78 -12.88 8.77
C GLN A 127 -9.00 -13.70 10.04
N GLU A 128 -9.14 -15.02 9.96
CA GLU A 128 -9.55 -15.86 11.09
C GLU A 128 -8.43 -16.14 12.09
N LYS A 129 -7.16 -16.11 11.64
CA LYS A 129 -6.02 -16.50 12.48
C LYS A 129 -4.98 -15.41 12.66
N LEU A 130 -4.62 -14.68 11.59
CA LEU A 130 -3.46 -13.79 11.64
C LEU A 130 -3.83 -12.39 12.16
N ILE A 131 -4.94 -11.81 11.72
CA ILE A 131 -5.33 -10.44 12.06
C ILE A 131 -6.56 -10.40 12.96
N ARG A 132 -7.55 -11.29 12.77
CA ARG A 132 -8.81 -11.31 13.55
C ARG A 132 -9.41 -9.90 13.62
N SER A 133 -9.60 -9.27 12.46
CA SER A 133 -10.05 -7.87 12.41
C SER A 133 -11.38 -7.68 13.15
N THR A 134 -11.55 -6.54 13.79
CA THR A 134 -12.84 -6.08 14.33
C THR A 134 -13.62 -5.28 13.29
N ILE A 135 -12.89 -4.60 12.41
CA ILE A 135 -13.41 -3.85 11.28
C ILE A 135 -12.72 -4.34 10.01
N GLY A 136 -13.49 -4.89 9.07
CA GLY A 136 -13.03 -5.16 7.71
C GLY A 136 -13.30 -3.97 6.81
N VAL A 137 -12.46 -3.74 5.81
CA VAL A 137 -12.70 -2.75 4.75
C VAL A 137 -12.58 -3.47 3.41
N LEU A 138 -13.61 -3.33 2.57
CA LEU A 138 -13.61 -3.81 1.19
C LEU A 138 -13.72 -2.62 0.23
N CYS A 139 -12.60 -2.22 -0.36
CA CYS A 139 -12.50 -0.95 -1.08
C CYS A 139 -13.35 -0.91 -2.37
N ASN A 140 -13.19 -1.93 -3.23
CA ASN A 140 -13.86 -2.08 -4.52
C ASN A 140 -13.69 -3.52 -5.05
N VAL A 141 -14.60 -3.91 -5.94
CA VAL A 141 -14.52 -5.14 -6.73
C VAL A 141 -14.20 -4.76 -8.18
N ARG A 142 -13.09 -5.27 -8.72
CA ARG A 142 -12.64 -5.02 -10.10
C ARG A 142 -12.03 -6.28 -10.70
N GLU A 143 -11.87 -6.30 -12.02
CA GLU A 143 -11.20 -7.41 -12.70
C GLU A 143 -9.71 -7.38 -12.39
N ASP A 144 -9.26 -8.37 -11.62
CA ASP A 144 -7.85 -8.64 -11.35
C ASP A 144 -7.74 -10.07 -10.80
N HIS A 145 -6.63 -10.75 -11.04
CA HIS A 145 -6.36 -12.09 -10.49
C HIS A 145 -7.51 -13.11 -10.67
N LEU A 146 -8.20 -13.10 -11.81
CA LEU A 146 -9.37 -13.97 -12.06
C LEU A 146 -9.01 -15.47 -12.02
N ALA A 147 -7.75 -15.83 -12.33
CA ALA A 147 -7.30 -17.20 -12.22
C ALA A 147 -7.29 -17.70 -10.78
N GLU A 148 -7.01 -16.82 -9.81
CA GLU A 148 -6.92 -17.14 -8.39
C GLU A 148 -8.23 -16.88 -7.64
N MET A 149 -8.95 -15.81 -8.01
CA MET A 149 -10.16 -15.35 -7.30
C MET A 149 -11.46 -15.88 -7.91
N GLY A 150 -11.40 -16.40 -9.13
CA GLY A 150 -12.54 -16.93 -9.87
C GLY A 150 -12.83 -16.11 -11.14
N PRO A 151 -13.51 -16.74 -12.11
CA PRO A 151 -13.60 -16.22 -13.48
C PRO A 151 -14.47 -14.97 -13.63
N THR A 152 -15.32 -14.62 -12.65
CA THR A 152 -16.25 -13.49 -12.74
C THR A 152 -16.04 -12.47 -11.62
N LEU A 153 -16.49 -11.24 -11.84
CA LEU A 153 -16.50 -10.19 -10.80
C LEU A 153 -17.30 -10.60 -9.55
N ASP A 154 -18.33 -11.42 -9.71
CA ASP A 154 -19.12 -11.96 -8.59
C ASP A 154 -18.26 -12.93 -7.75
N ASP A 155 -17.41 -13.73 -8.40
CA ASP A 155 -16.45 -14.59 -7.71
C ASP A 155 -15.38 -13.76 -6.99
N VAL A 156 -14.87 -12.71 -7.64
CA VAL A 156 -13.94 -11.75 -7.00
C VAL A 156 -14.58 -11.12 -5.77
N ALA A 157 -15.85 -10.69 -5.85
CA ALA A 157 -16.58 -10.14 -4.71
C ALA A 157 -16.66 -11.16 -3.55
N ARG A 158 -17.07 -12.41 -3.83
CA ARG A 158 -17.15 -13.48 -2.80
C ARG A 158 -15.78 -13.87 -2.25
N SER A 159 -14.74 -13.83 -3.08
CA SER A 159 -13.34 -14.04 -2.68
C SER A 159 -12.90 -12.99 -1.67
N LEU A 160 -13.10 -11.71 -1.97
CA LEU A 160 -12.77 -10.58 -1.08
C LEU A 160 -13.56 -10.65 0.25
N CYS A 161 -14.81 -11.09 0.22
CA CYS A 161 -15.64 -11.27 1.41
C CYS A 161 -15.08 -12.29 2.42
N ARG A 162 -14.11 -13.13 2.02
CA ARG A 162 -13.38 -14.02 2.96
C ARG A 162 -12.57 -13.25 4.01
N SER A 163 -12.31 -11.98 3.77
CA SER A 163 -11.66 -11.09 4.73
C SER A 163 -12.62 -10.38 5.70
N MET A 164 -13.94 -10.56 5.56
CA MET A 164 -14.92 -9.96 6.47
C MET A 164 -14.82 -10.56 7.88
N PRO A 165 -14.92 -9.74 8.94
CA PRO A 165 -14.95 -10.24 10.30
C PRO A 165 -16.28 -10.91 10.64
N VAL A 166 -16.20 -11.99 11.43
CA VAL A 166 -17.38 -12.65 12.01
C VAL A 166 -17.84 -11.87 13.25
N GLY A 167 -19.12 -11.48 13.31
CA GLY A 167 -19.65 -10.66 14.40
C GLY A 167 -19.12 -9.21 14.43
N GLY A 168 -18.42 -8.78 13.37
CA GLY A 168 -17.75 -7.48 13.29
C GLY A 168 -18.46 -6.50 12.35
N ILE A 169 -17.73 -5.49 11.90
CA ILE A 169 -18.23 -4.48 10.97
C ILE A 169 -17.40 -4.55 9.68
N CYS A 170 -18.04 -4.39 8.53
CA CYS A 170 -17.35 -4.23 7.25
C CYS A 170 -17.76 -2.90 6.59
N VAL A 171 -16.79 -2.07 6.21
CA VAL A 171 -17.01 -0.80 5.50
C VAL A 171 -16.67 -0.98 4.02
N THR A 172 -17.48 -0.43 3.13
CA THR A 172 -17.24 -0.51 1.68
C THR A 172 -17.74 0.71 0.92
N ALA A 173 -17.05 1.08 -0.17
CA ALA A 173 -17.55 2.04 -1.17
C ALA A 173 -18.07 1.33 -2.44
N GLU A 174 -18.11 -0.01 -2.45
CA GLU A 174 -18.60 -0.80 -3.58
C GLU A 174 -20.10 -0.60 -3.80
N LYS A 175 -20.49 -0.27 -5.03
CA LYS A 175 -21.89 -0.01 -5.40
C LYS A 175 -22.50 -1.15 -6.22
N ASP A 176 -21.78 -1.68 -7.21
CA ASP A 176 -22.33 -2.59 -8.21
C ASP A 176 -22.56 -3.99 -7.63
N ARG A 177 -21.65 -4.46 -6.78
CA ARG A 177 -21.72 -5.78 -6.12
C ARG A 177 -22.12 -5.73 -4.66
N LEU A 178 -22.71 -4.60 -4.22
CA LEU A 178 -23.13 -4.42 -2.83
C LEU A 178 -24.07 -5.54 -2.34
N HIS A 179 -24.95 -6.04 -3.21
CA HIS A 179 -25.86 -7.14 -2.88
C HIS A 179 -25.15 -8.45 -2.51
N ILE A 180 -24.01 -8.77 -3.17
CA ILE A 180 -23.20 -9.95 -2.84
C ILE A 180 -22.47 -9.73 -1.51
N LEU A 181 -21.91 -8.54 -1.31
CA LEU A 181 -21.25 -8.19 -0.05
C LEU A 181 -22.24 -8.28 1.11
N GLN A 182 -23.48 -7.81 0.95
CA GLN A 182 -24.52 -7.92 1.96
C GLN A 182 -24.87 -9.38 2.28
N GLU A 183 -25.06 -10.22 1.26
CA GLU A 183 -25.32 -11.65 1.43
C GLU A 183 -24.20 -12.35 2.22
N GLU A 184 -22.94 -12.04 1.90
CA GLU A 184 -21.79 -12.63 2.58
C GLU A 184 -21.56 -12.07 3.99
N ALA A 185 -21.93 -10.80 4.23
CA ALA A 185 -21.89 -10.17 5.54
C ALA A 185 -22.93 -10.80 6.48
N ASP A 186 -24.16 -11.00 6.01
CA ASP A 186 -25.25 -11.63 6.76
C ASP A 186 -24.88 -13.05 7.20
N LYS A 187 -24.22 -13.84 6.33
CA LYS A 187 -23.72 -15.19 6.66
C LYS A 187 -22.71 -15.21 7.80
N ARG A 188 -22.04 -14.08 8.06
CA ARG A 188 -20.97 -13.94 9.07
C ARG A 188 -21.41 -13.14 10.29
N ASP A 189 -22.70 -12.77 10.38
CA ASP A 189 -23.18 -11.82 11.39
C ASP A 189 -22.33 -10.53 11.37
N CYS A 190 -21.94 -10.09 10.17
CA CYS A 190 -21.11 -8.91 9.95
C CYS A 190 -22.00 -7.74 9.55
N ARG A 191 -21.90 -6.61 10.25
CA ARG A 191 -22.63 -5.40 9.87
C ARG A 191 -21.92 -4.73 8.69
N LEU A 192 -22.56 -4.71 7.53
CA LEU A 192 -22.06 -3.97 6.37
C LEU A 192 -22.45 -2.49 6.45
N VAL A 193 -21.49 -1.60 6.19
CA VAL A 193 -21.64 -0.15 6.11
C VAL A 193 -21.17 0.30 4.72
N ALA A 194 -22.13 0.61 3.84
CA ALA A 194 -21.85 1.19 2.54
C ALA A 194 -21.69 2.71 2.67
N VAL A 195 -20.62 3.26 2.12
CA VAL A 195 -20.34 4.70 2.09
C VAL A 195 -20.58 5.27 0.70
N ASP A 196 -21.04 6.51 0.63
CA ASP A 196 -21.17 7.23 -0.63
C ASP A 196 -19.98 8.16 -0.84
N PRO A 197 -19.19 7.98 -1.92
CA PRO A 197 -18.07 8.87 -2.25
C PRO A 197 -18.49 10.33 -2.43
N GLU A 198 -19.72 10.59 -2.89
CA GLU A 198 -20.23 11.95 -3.08
C GLU A 198 -20.45 12.72 -1.76
N ALA A 199 -20.39 12.03 -0.62
CA ALA A 199 -20.35 12.67 0.69
C ALA A 199 -19.00 13.38 0.98
N VAL A 200 -17.99 13.20 0.12
CA VAL A 200 -16.70 13.90 0.19
C VAL A 200 -16.67 14.99 -0.89
N THR A 201 -16.43 16.23 -0.48
CA THR A 201 -16.41 17.37 -1.42
C THR A 201 -15.06 17.48 -2.12
N ASP A 202 -15.04 18.14 -3.28
CA ASP A 202 -13.77 18.42 -3.97
C ASP A 202 -12.87 19.37 -3.17
N GLU A 203 -13.46 20.22 -2.33
CA GLU A 203 -12.73 21.08 -1.40
C GLU A 203 -11.99 20.26 -0.33
N GLU A 204 -12.65 19.24 0.24
CA GLU A 204 -12.00 18.32 1.18
C GLU A 204 -10.86 17.54 0.51
N LEU A 205 -10.98 17.21 -0.77
CA LEU A 205 -9.89 16.59 -1.54
C LEU A 205 -8.71 17.54 -1.78
N ARG A 206 -8.93 18.84 -1.95
CA ARG A 206 -7.86 19.83 -2.16
C ARG A 206 -6.95 19.99 -0.94
N GLY A 207 -7.38 19.56 0.25
CA GLY A 207 -6.53 19.57 1.44
C GLY A 207 -5.43 18.51 1.44
N PHE A 208 -5.46 17.53 0.53
CA PHE A 208 -4.41 16.52 0.39
C PHE A 208 -3.25 17.01 -0.48
N SER A 209 -2.01 16.87 -0.01
CA SER A 209 -0.80 17.24 -0.77
C SER A 209 -0.46 16.24 -1.88
N TRP A 210 -1.30 15.22 -2.03
CA TRP A 210 -1.15 14.10 -2.94
C TRP A 210 -2.52 13.68 -3.43
N PHE A 211 -2.56 13.01 -4.57
CA PHE A 211 -3.81 12.68 -5.20
C PHE A 211 -4.48 11.46 -4.55
N THR A 212 -5.74 11.62 -4.12
CA THR A 212 -6.57 10.56 -3.55
C THR A 212 -7.97 10.54 -4.15
N PHE A 213 -8.70 9.45 -3.91
CA PHE A 213 -10.05 9.23 -4.41
C PHE A 213 -11.09 9.46 -3.30
N LYS A 214 -12.27 10.01 -3.67
CA LYS A 214 -13.38 10.25 -2.73
C LYS A 214 -13.80 8.98 -2.00
N GLU A 215 -13.82 7.85 -2.71
CA GLU A 215 -14.11 6.52 -2.18
C GLU A 215 -13.19 6.18 -1.00
N ASN A 216 -11.88 6.43 -1.16
CA ASN A 216 -10.88 6.12 -0.15
C ASN A 216 -11.08 6.98 1.10
N VAL A 217 -11.36 8.27 0.90
CA VAL A 217 -11.61 9.23 1.99
C VAL A 217 -12.92 8.90 2.71
N ALA A 218 -13.99 8.60 1.97
CA ALA A 218 -15.28 8.23 2.54
C ALA A 218 -15.18 6.96 3.42
N ILE A 219 -14.42 5.97 2.98
CA ILE A 219 -14.14 4.76 3.77
C ILE A 219 -13.40 5.13 5.06
N ALA A 220 -12.34 5.92 4.96
CA ALA A 220 -11.53 6.30 6.14
C ALA A 220 -12.34 7.12 7.15
N LEU A 221 -13.20 8.02 6.69
CA LEU A 221 -14.13 8.78 7.53
C LEU A 221 -15.13 7.87 8.25
N ALA A 222 -15.70 6.87 7.57
CA ALA A 222 -16.60 5.92 8.21
C ALA A 222 -15.89 5.04 9.25
N VAL A 223 -14.64 4.63 8.98
CA VAL A 223 -13.83 3.92 9.99
C VAL A 223 -13.54 4.80 11.20
N ALA A 224 -13.25 6.09 10.98
CA ALA A 224 -13.00 7.06 12.04
C ALA A 224 -14.25 7.31 12.91
N ASP A 225 -15.41 7.47 12.28
CA ASP A 225 -16.71 7.64 12.94
C ASP A 225 -17.07 6.43 13.82
N LEU A 226 -16.84 5.19 13.33
CA LEU A 226 -17.03 3.96 14.11
C LEU A 226 -16.18 3.91 15.38
N LEU A 227 -15.09 4.67 15.45
CA LEU A 227 -14.19 4.76 16.59
C LEU A 227 -14.33 6.08 17.36
N GLY A 228 -15.36 6.87 17.06
CA GLY A 228 -15.71 8.09 17.79
C GLY A 228 -14.83 9.29 17.45
N VAL A 229 -14.12 9.27 16.32
CA VAL A 229 -13.36 10.43 15.83
C VAL A 229 -14.27 11.27 14.95
N ASP A 230 -14.42 12.56 15.28
CA ASP A 230 -15.26 13.46 14.49
C ASP A 230 -14.67 13.72 13.09
N ARG A 231 -15.56 14.04 12.14
CA ARG A 231 -15.18 14.21 10.72
C ARG A 231 -14.07 15.25 10.51
N ALA A 232 -14.13 16.39 11.19
CA ALA A 232 -13.18 17.48 10.96
C ALA A 232 -11.79 17.08 11.44
N THR A 233 -11.71 16.47 12.62
CA THR A 233 -10.46 15.94 13.18
C THR A 233 -9.91 14.78 12.34
N ALA A 234 -10.77 13.86 11.90
CA ALA A 234 -10.40 12.77 11.00
C ALA A 234 -9.84 13.31 9.67
N MET A 235 -10.50 14.30 9.07
CA MET A 235 -10.06 14.93 7.82
C MET A 235 -8.69 15.58 7.97
N LYS A 236 -8.49 16.37 9.03
CA LYS A 236 -7.19 16.98 9.32
C LYS A 236 -6.09 15.93 9.47
N GLY A 237 -6.35 14.86 10.23
CA GLY A 237 -5.39 13.76 10.39
C GLY A 237 -5.06 13.03 9.08
N MET A 238 -6.01 12.97 8.14
CA MET A 238 -5.77 12.43 6.80
C MET A 238 -4.91 13.35 5.93
N TRP A 239 -5.13 14.67 5.97
CA TRP A 239 -4.31 15.64 5.23
C TRP A 239 -2.84 15.63 5.68
N GLU A 240 -2.61 15.45 6.98
CA GLU A 240 -1.26 15.35 7.57
C GLU A 240 -0.62 13.97 7.36
N ALA A 241 -1.37 12.97 6.87
CA ALA A 241 -0.86 11.61 6.72
C ALA A 241 0.13 11.49 5.54
N PRO A 242 1.30 10.84 5.75
CA PRO A 242 2.24 10.60 4.65
C PRO A 242 1.62 9.74 3.52
N PRO A 243 1.76 10.14 2.25
CA PRO A 243 1.26 9.37 1.12
C PRO A 243 1.97 8.01 0.99
N ASP A 244 1.36 7.09 0.23
CA ASP A 244 2.05 5.86 -0.15
C ASP A 244 3.23 6.19 -1.09
N PRO A 245 4.41 5.56 -0.92
CA PRO A 245 5.53 5.79 -1.81
C PRO A 245 5.13 5.53 -3.27
N GLY A 246 5.25 6.56 -4.12
CA GLY A 246 4.90 6.49 -5.55
C GLY A 246 3.44 6.83 -5.87
N VAL A 247 2.65 7.35 -4.93
CA VAL A 247 1.35 7.96 -5.24
C VAL A 247 1.55 9.19 -6.11
N LEU A 248 0.66 9.37 -7.07
CA LEU A 248 0.61 10.54 -7.93
C LEU A 248 0.52 11.81 -7.07
N SER A 249 1.59 12.60 -7.02
CA SER A 249 1.63 13.91 -6.37
C SER A 249 1.92 14.97 -7.43
N VAL A 250 1.41 16.18 -7.20
CA VAL A 250 1.84 17.36 -7.94
C VAL A 250 2.68 18.21 -6.99
N GLU A 251 3.98 18.28 -7.28
CA GLU A 251 4.91 19.10 -6.52
C GLU A 251 5.04 20.47 -7.19
N ARG A 252 5.18 21.52 -6.38
CA ARG A 252 5.32 22.89 -6.88
C ARG A 252 6.73 23.37 -6.61
N TYR A 253 7.41 23.82 -7.66
CA TYR A 253 8.78 24.29 -7.58
C TYR A 253 8.92 25.71 -8.11
N VAL A 254 9.90 26.42 -7.60
CA VAL A 254 10.44 27.65 -8.19
C VAL A 254 11.77 27.32 -8.85
N THR A 255 11.90 27.54 -10.15
CA THR A 255 13.16 27.32 -10.86
C THR A 255 14.20 28.38 -10.46
N GLY A 256 15.48 28.13 -10.77
CA GLY A 256 16.54 29.13 -10.54
C GLY A 256 16.34 30.48 -11.27
N GLU A 257 15.47 30.52 -12.29
CA GLU A 257 15.08 31.73 -13.01
C GLU A 257 13.79 32.38 -12.45
N GLY A 258 13.23 31.84 -11.37
CA GLY A 258 12.00 32.34 -10.74
C GLY A 258 10.70 31.90 -11.43
N LYS A 259 10.76 30.91 -12.33
CA LYS A 259 9.55 30.33 -12.97
C LYS A 259 8.84 29.40 -12.00
N LYS A 260 7.51 29.36 -12.04
CA LYS A 260 6.70 28.43 -11.25
C LYS A 260 6.41 27.17 -12.07
N LEU A 261 6.66 26.01 -11.47
CA LEU A 261 6.44 24.71 -12.09
C LEU A 261 5.51 23.85 -11.23
N ARG A 262 4.43 23.36 -11.82
CA ARG A 262 3.60 22.27 -11.26
C ARG A 262 4.02 20.96 -11.89
N PHE A 263 4.64 20.09 -11.13
CA PHE A 263 5.21 18.84 -11.63
C PHE A 263 4.40 17.64 -11.14
N ALA A 264 3.81 16.90 -12.07
CA ALA A 264 3.08 15.66 -11.77
C ALA A 264 3.92 14.43 -12.13
N ASN A 265 4.21 13.60 -11.14
CA ASN A 265 4.92 12.32 -11.36
C ASN A 265 3.93 11.19 -11.67
N VAL A 266 3.73 10.89 -12.96
CA VAL A 266 2.82 9.83 -13.45
C VAL A 266 3.59 8.59 -13.90
N PHE A 267 4.87 8.43 -13.54
CA PHE A 267 5.63 7.23 -13.91
C PHE A 267 5.04 5.93 -13.33
N ALA A 268 4.20 6.02 -12.29
CA ALA A 268 3.48 4.87 -11.74
C ALA A 268 2.40 4.30 -12.69
N ALA A 269 1.90 5.09 -13.63
CA ALA A 269 0.97 4.60 -14.65
C ALA A 269 1.76 3.83 -15.72
N ASN A 270 1.51 2.52 -15.81
CA ASN A 270 2.27 1.63 -16.70
C ASN A 270 1.63 1.45 -18.09
N ASP A 271 0.44 2.01 -18.30
CA ASP A 271 -0.36 1.87 -19.52
C ASP A 271 -0.95 3.22 -20.00
N PRO A 272 -1.26 3.35 -21.30
CA PRO A 272 -1.81 4.56 -21.91
C PRO A 272 -3.09 5.09 -21.27
N GLU A 273 -4.04 4.21 -20.99
CA GLU A 273 -5.38 4.57 -20.52
C GLU A 273 -5.31 5.15 -19.10
N SER A 274 -4.61 4.47 -18.19
CA SER A 274 -4.37 4.96 -16.83
C SER A 274 -3.59 6.28 -16.81
N THR A 275 -2.67 6.47 -17.76
CA THR A 275 -1.92 7.73 -17.90
C THR A 275 -2.85 8.88 -18.29
N LEU A 276 -3.69 8.69 -19.30
CA LEU A 276 -4.66 9.69 -19.75
C LEU A 276 -5.66 10.04 -18.67
N MET A 277 -6.23 9.03 -17.99
CA MET A 277 -7.16 9.24 -16.87
C MET A 277 -6.51 10.07 -15.77
N ASN A 278 -5.28 9.76 -15.37
CA ASN A 278 -4.56 10.52 -14.34
C ASN A 278 -4.34 11.98 -14.76
N VAL A 279 -3.87 12.22 -15.99
CA VAL A 279 -3.58 13.60 -16.45
C VAL A 279 -4.87 14.43 -16.59
N GLN A 280 -5.90 13.88 -17.23
CA GLN A 280 -7.19 14.56 -17.39
C GLN A 280 -7.81 14.91 -16.04
N GLN A 281 -7.70 14.00 -15.07
CA GLN A 281 -8.20 14.25 -13.73
C GLN A 281 -7.39 15.34 -12.99
N LEU A 282 -6.07 15.35 -13.13
CA LEU A 282 -5.23 16.42 -12.57
C LEU A 282 -5.54 17.79 -13.20
N GLU A 283 -5.84 17.84 -14.50
CA GLU A 283 -6.27 19.07 -15.18
C GLU A 283 -7.65 19.53 -14.66
N GLN A 284 -8.63 18.63 -14.53
CA GLN A 284 -9.98 18.95 -14.05
C GLN A 284 -9.99 19.49 -12.61
N LEU A 285 -9.12 18.96 -11.76
CA LEU A 285 -8.94 19.45 -10.39
C LEU A 285 -8.17 20.77 -10.30
N GLY A 286 -7.63 21.27 -11.43
CA GLY A 286 -6.79 22.46 -11.49
C GLY A 286 -5.42 22.29 -10.83
N ALA A 287 -5.03 21.04 -10.52
CA ALA A 287 -3.75 20.67 -9.91
C ALA A 287 -2.59 20.83 -10.90
N ILE A 288 -2.84 20.54 -12.18
CA ILE A 288 -2.02 20.98 -13.31
C ILE A 288 -2.84 21.90 -14.21
N ARG A 289 -2.15 22.80 -14.90
CA ARG A 289 -2.72 23.85 -15.76
C ARG A 289 -1.91 24.00 -17.03
N ARG A 290 -2.55 24.53 -18.06
CA ARG A 290 -1.88 24.92 -19.30
C ARG A 290 -1.10 26.23 -19.10
N PRO A 291 0.09 26.39 -19.69
CA PRO A 291 0.72 25.48 -20.65
C PRO A 291 1.26 24.18 -20.03
N LEU A 292 1.09 23.06 -20.73
CA LEU A 292 1.41 21.70 -20.30
C LEU A 292 2.58 21.13 -21.10
N SER A 293 3.64 20.73 -20.42
CA SER A 293 4.71 19.93 -20.99
C SER A 293 4.60 18.46 -20.58
N VAL A 294 4.91 17.53 -21.48
CA VAL A 294 4.93 16.09 -21.19
C VAL A 294 6.35 15.56 -21.34
N VAL A 295 6.81 14.80 -20.37
CA VAL A 295 8.11 14.13 -20.37
C VAL A 295 7.89 12.64 -20.55
N ILE A 296 8.42 12.06 -21.62
CA ILE A 296 8.35 10.62 -21.89
C ILE A 296 9.73 10.02 -21.67
N ASN A 297 9.91 9.25 -20.59
CA ASN A 297 11.15 8.53 -20.35
C ASN A 297 11.16 7.15 -21.04
N CYS A 298 12.16 6.93 -21.89
CA CYS A 298 12.32 5.74 -22.71
C CYS A 298 13.38 4.79 -22.14
N ARG A 299 13.14 3.48 -22.29
CA ARG A 299 14.08 2.41 -21.88
C ARG A 299 14.33 1.40 -23.01
N PRO A 300 15.55 0.84 -23.16
CA PRO A 300 15.87 -0.03 -24.30
C PRO A 300 15.15 -1.39 -24.29
N ASP A 301 14.77 -1.90 -23.12
CA ASP A 301 14.06 -3.18 -23.00
C ASP A 301 12.53 -3.05 -23.14
N ARG A 302 11.99 -1.83 -23.36
CA ARG A 302 10.55 -1.54 -23.40
C ARG A 302 10.12 -0.71 -24.63
N VAL A 303 10.73 -0.98 -25.78
CA VAL A 303 10.51 -0.25 -27.05
C VAL A 303 9.02 -0.09 -27.40
N GLU A 304 8.23 -1.16 -27.32
CA GLU A 304 6.79 -1.11 -27.64
C GLU A 304 6.02 -0.18 -26.70
N ARG A 305 6.30 -0.26 -25.38
CA ARG A 305 5.67 0.62 -24.38
C ARG A 305 6.08 2.08 -24.56
N ASN A 306 7.34 2.35 -24.92
CA ASN A 306 7.77 3.70 -25.25
C ASN A 306 6.91 4.26 -26.41
N GLY A 307 6.66 3.44 -27.44
CA GLY A 307 5.79 3.80 -28.57
C GLY A 307 4.34 4.05 -28.16
N GLN A 308 3.78 3.22 -27.27
CA GLN A 308 2.44 3.41 -26.71
C GLN A 308 2.30 4.76 -25.95
N MET A 309 3.32 5.16 -25.19
CA MET A 309 3.35 6.48 -24.55
C MET A 309 3.43 7.62 -25.57
N GLY A 310 4.15 7.43 -26.67
CA GLY A 310 4.15 8.39 -27.78
C GLY A 310 2.78 8.54 -28.45
N ALA A 311 2.01 7.45 -28.53
CA ALA A 311 0.72 7.43 -29.22
C ALA A 311 -0.38 8.26 -28.52
N ILE A 312 -0.28 8.46 -27.19
CA ILE A 312 -1.25 9.25 -26.41
C ILE A 312 -0.97 10.75 -26.40
N VAL A 313 0.13 11.22 -27.00
CA VAL A 313 0.46 12.66 -27.06
C VAL A 313 -0.70 13.53 -27.59
N PRO A 314 -1.44 13.15 -28.65
CA PRO A 314 -2.58 13.94 -29.11
C PRO A 314 -3.71 14.07 -28.09
N ASP A 315 -3.95 13.01 -27.31
CA ASP A 315 -5.02 12.99 -26.31
C ASP A 315 -4.65 13.80 -25.06
N LEU A 316 -3.34 13.95 -24.79
CA LEU A 316 -2.80 14.84 -23.75
C LEU A 316 -2.75 16.32 -24.20
N ASP A 317 -2.69 16.56 -25.51
CA ASP A 317 -2.62 17.90 -26.13
C ASP A 317 -1.54 18.83 -25.50
N PRO A 318 -0.25 18.45 -25.39
CA PRO A 318 0.76 19.24 -24.69
C PRO A 318 1.42 20.32 -25.56
N ASP A 319 1.78 21.46 -24.96
CA ASP A 319 2.56 22.52 -25.63
C ASP A 319 3.96 22.04 -26.04
N THR A 320 4.58 21.17 -25.23
CA THR A 320 5.93 20.64 -25.48
C THR A 320 6.03 19.19 -25.03
N VAL A 321 6.74 18.37 -25.81
CA VAL A 321 7.03 16.97 -25.47
C VAL A 321 8.54 16.79 -25.34
N PHE A 322 9.01 16.49 -24.14
CA PHE A 322 10.40 16.11 -23.87
C PHE A 322 10.55 14.60 -23.97
N LEU A 323 11.50 14.14 -24.78
CA LEU A 323 11.89 12.72 -24.81
C LEU A 323 13.21 12.56 -24.08
N ILE A 324 13.25 11.70 -23.06
CA ILE A 324 14.44 11.42 -22.26
C ILE A 324 14.74 9.91 -22.22
N GLY A 325 15.92 9.54 -21.76
CA GLY A 325 16.37 8.15 -21.72
C GLY A 325 16.86 7.64 -23.09
N HIS A 326 16.76 6.34 -23.32
CA HIS A 326 17.25 5.72 -24.55
C HIS A 326 16.50 4.42 -24.86
N PRO A 327 16.23 4.09 -26.14
CA PRO A 327 16.28 4.95 -27.32
C PRO A 327 15.00 5.80 -27.44
N THR A 328 15.11 7.12 -27.46
CA THR A 328 13.95 8.05 -27.57
C THR A 328 13.20 7.91 -28.90
N LYS A 329 13.88 7.44 -29.95
CA LYS A 329 13.26 7.10 -31.23
C LYS A 329 12.02 6.20 -31.07
N SER A 330 12.05 5.26 -30.13
CA SER A 330 10.94 4.34 -29.90
C SER A 330 9.64 5.03 -29.47
N ALA A 331 9.70 6.06 -28.63
CA ALA A 331 8.53 6.90 -28.34
C ALA A 331 8.21 7.86 -29.48
N ARG A 332 9.23 8.50 -30.07
CA ARG A 332 9.09 9.45 -31.18
C ARG A 332 8.36 8.86 -32.39
N ASP A 333 8.61 7.60 -32.70
CA ASP A 333 7.96 6.90 -33.81
C ASP A 333 6.45 6.70 -33.56
N GLY A 334 6.03 6.57 -32.30
CA GLY A 334 4.61 6.53 -31.89
C GLY A 334 3.91 7.89 -31.89
N ILE A 335 4.66 8.99 -31.80
CA ILE A 335 4.09 10.36 -31.85
C ILE A 335 3.63 10.70 -33.28
N PRO A 336 2.36 11.08 -33.49
CA PRO A 336 1.86 11.46 -34.80
C PRO A 336 2.63 12.62 -35.41
N ALA A 337 2.76 12.61 -36.75
CA ALA A 337 3.62 13.56 -37.45
C ALA A 337 3.27 15.04 -37.22
N SER A 338 1.99 15.35 -36.99
CA SER A 338 1.51 16.71 -36.67
C SER A 338 2.06 17.25 -35.35
N TRP A 339 2.42 16.39 -34.41
CA TRP A 339 2.91 16.74 -33.07
C TRP A 339 4.44 16.80 -32.97
N ARG A 340 5.16 16.33 -34.00
CA ARG A 340 6.63 16.24 -33.97
C ARG A 340 7.34 17.59 -33.90
N GLY A 341 6.67 18.69 -34.29
CA GLY A 341 7.20 20.05 -34.15
C GLY A 341 7.35 20.50 -32.69
N ASN A 342 6.61 19.88 -31.78
CA ASN A 342 6.61 20.21 -30.35
C ASN A 342 7.58 19.31 -29.56
N VAL A 343 8.31 18.42 -30.24
CA VAL A 343 9.18 17.42 -29.60
C VAL A 343 10.59 17.99 -29.42
N VAL A 344 11.03 18.06 -28.16
CA VAL A 344 12.41 18.30 -27.78
C VAL A 344 13.04 16.96 -27.37
N ASP A 345 13.95 16.46 -28.20
CA ASP A 345 14.61 15.17 -27.95
C ASP A 345 15.89 15.38 -27.17
N LEU A 346 15.85 14.97 -25.90
CA LEU A 346 16.97 15.05 -24.99
C LEU A 346 17.60 13.67 -24.73
N GLY A 347 17.28 12.69 -25.58
CA GLY A 347 17.70 11.30 -25.43
C GLY A 347 19.21 11.08 -25.45
N GLY A 348 19.64 9.98 -24.84
CA GLY A 348 21.03 9.55 -24.76
C GLY A 348 21.30 8.67 -23.55
N ASP A 349 22.16 7.65 -23.71
CA ASP A 349 22.43 6.67 -22.65
C ASP A 349 23.11 7.25 -21.39
N ARG A 350 23.78 8.40 -21.53
CA ARG A 350 24.63 8.99 -20.47
C ARG A 350 24.64 10.52 -20.48
N ARG A 351 23.49 11.13 -20.77
CA ARG A 351 23.38 12.58 -20.63
C ARG A 351 23.46 12.94 -19.15
N ASP A 352 24.10 14.07 -18.86
CA ASP A 352 24.19 14.60 -17.51
C ASP A 352 22.79 15.00 -17.00
N PRO A 353 22.33 14.48 -15.85
CA PRO A 353 20.98 14.75 -15.35
C PRO A 353 20.72 16.23 -15.02
N HIS A 354 21.72 16.96 -14.51
CA HIS A 354 21.56 18.38 -14.21
C HIS A 354 21.48 19.22 -15.49
N GLU A 355 22.26 18.89 -16.52
CA GLU A 355 22.16 19.53 -17.83
C GLU A 355 20.80 19.27 -18.49
N LEU A 356 20.35 18.01 -18.49
CA LEU A 356 19.04 17.61 -19.01
C LEU A 356 17.92 18.37 -18.30
N THR A 357 17.92 18.37 -16.97
CA THR A 357 16.91 19.06 -16.15
C THR A 357 16.93 20.56 -16.44
N ARG A 358 18.12 21.19 -16.52
CA ARG A 358 18.26 22.62 -16.82
C ARG A 358 17.70 22.98 -18.20
N GLU A 359 17.96 22.17 -19.22
CA GLU A 359 17.42 22.40 -20.56
C GLU A 359 15.89 22.31 -20.60
N MET A 360 15.31 21.32 -19.89
CA MET A 360 13.86 21.19 -19.77
C MET A 360 13.24 22.41 -19.08
N LEU A 361 13.82 22.84 -17.95
CA LEU A 361 13.33 24.00 -17.19
C LEU A 361 13.51 25.33 -17.96
N ALA A 362 14.55 25.44 -18.78
CA ALA A 362 14.79 26.62 -19.62
C ALA A 362 13.70 26.80 -20.68
N ALA A 363 13.17 25.70 -21.22
CA ALA A 363 12.10 25.70 -22.21
C ALA A 363 10.70 26.03 -21.63
N LEU A 364 10.54 26.01 -20.30
CA LEU A 364 9.26 26.33 -19.66
C LEU A 364 8.95 27.84 -19.65
N GLY A 365 7.66 28.16 -19.64
CA GLY A 365 7.15 29.50 -19.41
C GLY A 365 7.22 29.93 -17.93
N PRO A 366 6.75 31.14 -17.60
CA PRO A 366 6.82 31.68 -16.23
C PRO A 366 5.92 30.95 -15.22
N ASP A 367 4.80 30.38 -15.67
CA ASP A 367 3.93 29.49 -14.90
C ASP A 367 3.54 28.34 -15.84
N SER A 368 3.92 27.10 -15.52
CA SER A 368 3.75 25.96 -16.42
C SER A 368 3.59 24.67 -15.65
N SER A 369 2.92 23.70 -16.26
CA SER A 369 2.84 22.34 -15.72
C SER A 369 3.68 21.37 -16.52
N MET A 370 4.22 20.36 -15.84
CA MET A 370 4.96 19.29 -16.46
C MET A 370 4.50 17.95 -15.90
N VAL A 371 4.23 17.00 -16.78
CA VAL A 371 3.79 15.65 -16.44
C VAL A 371 4.85 14.67 -16.92
N ALA A 372 5.34 13.82 -16.02
CA ALA A 372 6.29 12.77 -16.37
C ALA A 372 5.60 11.40 -16.51
N VAL A 373 5.78 10.75 -17.67
CA VAL A 373 5.13 9.48 -18.04
C VAL A 373 6.15 8.48 -18.59
N GLY A 374 5.75 7.21 -18.67
CA GLY A 374 6.59 6.14 -19.18
C GLY A 374 7.36 5.44 -18.07
N ASN A 375 8.60 5.03 -18.34
CA ASN A 375 9.36 4.24 -17.36
C ASN A 375 9.97 5.15 -16.30
N ILE A 376 9.93 4.79 -15.01
CA ILE A 376 10.64 5.56 -13.98
C ILE A 376 12.16 5.37 -14.06
N HIS A 377 12.64 4.17 -14.41
CA HIS A 377 14.05 3.83 -14.24
C HIS A 377 15.00 4.56 -15.18
N GLY A 378 16.23 4.77 -14.72
CA GLY A 378 17.30 5.39 -15.49
C GLY A 378 17.23 6.91 -15.44
N GLN A 379 17.07 7.57 -16.58
CA GLN A 379 17.02 9.04 -16.63
C GLN A 379 15.82 9.64 -15.90
N GLY A 380 14.72 8.89 -15.74
CA GLY A 380 13.55 9.33 -14.97
C GLY A 380 13.86 9.52 -13.49
N GLU A 381 14.48 8.53 -12.84
CA GLU A 381 14.93 8.61 -11.44
C GLU A 381 15.90 9.79 -11.22
N LEU A 382 16.91 9.91 -12.08
CA LEU A 382 17.91 10.98 -11.99
C LEU A 382 17.30 12.37 -12.21
N PHE A 383 16.33 12.49 -13.12
CA PHE A 383 15.59 13.72 -13.35
C PHE A 383 14.75 14.11 -12.12
N LEU A 384 14.08 13.15 -11.47
CA LEU A 384 13.34 13.40 -10.23
C LEU A 384 14.27 13.83 -9.09
N GLU A 385 15.45 13.23 -8.96
CA GLU A 385 16.46 13.63 -7.98
C GLU A 385 16.92 15.08 -8.20
N CYS A 386 17.22 15.47 -9.43
CA CYS A 386 17.59 16.86 -9.74
C CYS A 386 16.44 17.84 -9.51
N LEU A 387 15.20 17.43 -9.78
CA LEU A 387 14.02 18.28 -9.56
C LEU A 387 13.78 18.53 -8.06
N ALA A 388 14.00 17.52 -7.23
CA ALA A 388 13.86 17.61 -5.77
C ALA A 388 14.87 18.58 -5.10
N GLU A 389 15.94 18.98 -5.79
CA GLU A 389 16.87 20.02 -5.33
C GLU A 389 16.31 21.44 -5.47
N LEU A 390 15.24 21.63 -6.25
CA LEU A 390 14.63 22.94 -6.44
C LEU A 390 13.89 23.40 -5.18
N PRO A 391 13.88 24.72 -4.89
CA PRO A 391 13.04 25.25 -3.83
C PRO A 391 11.57 25.03 -4.15
N LEU A 392 10.81 24.56 -3.16
CA LEU A 392 9.37 24.42 -3.26
C LEU A 392 8.70 25.81 -3.35
N ASP A 393 7.66 25.91 -4.17
CA ASP A 393 6.83 27.09 -4.24
C ASP A 393 5.74 27.04 -3.16
N GLU A 394 5.96 27.74 -2.06
CA GLU A 394 5.01 27.87 -0.94
C GLU A 394 3.94 28.96 -1.17
N SER A 395 3.90 29.60 -2.35
CA SER A 395 2.93 30.66 -2.61
C SER A 395 1.50 30.13 -2.76
N GLU A 396 0.54 30.86 -2.18
CA GLU A 396 -0.89 30.57 -2.32
C GLU A 396 -1.30 30.62 -3.79
N ASP A 397 -2.13 29.68 -4.24
CA ASP A 397 -2.74 29.79 -5.56
C ASP A 397 -3.68 31.01 -5.55
N ALA A 398 -3.56 31.88 -6.56
CA ALA A 398 -4.59 32.88 -6.78
C ALA A 398 -5.92 32.15 -7.03
N PRO A 399 -7.02 32.54 -6.35
CA PRO A 399 -8.30 31.88 -6.49
C PRO A 399 -8.75 31.87 -7.95
N LEU A 400 -9.24 30.71 -8.41
CA LEU A 400 -9.84 30.57 -9.73
C LEU A 400 -11.03 31.52 -9.81
N LEU A 401 -10.94 32.57 -10.61
CA LEU A 401 -12.12 33.33 -11.01
C LEU A 401 -12.98 32.41 -11.86
N ALA A 402 -14.19 32.10 -11.40
CA ALA A 402 -15.21 31.51 -12.25
C ALA A 402 -15.42 32.42 -13.49
N PRO A 403 -15.86 31.88 -14.66
CA PRO A 403 -16.18 32.69 -15.84
C PRO A 403 -17.21 33.82 -15.56
N ASP A 404 -17.84 33.79 -14.38
CA ASP A 404 -18.90 34.66 -13.92
C ASP A 404 -18.39 35.74 -12.94
N GLY A 405 -17.09 35.78 -12.62
CA GLY A 405 -16.46 36.85 -11.83
C GLY A 405 -16.63 36.74 -10.31
N THR A 406 -17.07 35.60 -9.79
CA THR A 406 -17.08 35.32 -8.34
C THR A 406 -15.83 34.57 -7.90
N GLU A 407 -15.23 35.01 -6.78
CA GLU A 407 -14.06 34.41 -6.14
C GLU A 407 -14.37 32.95 -5.75
N ALA A 408 -13.61 32.00 -6.30
CA ALA A 408 -13.60 30.62 -5.79
C ALA A 408 -12.54 30.53 -4.68
N ASP A 409 -12.99 30.28 -3.45
CA ASP A 409 -12.13 30.15 -2.27
C ASP A 409 -11.19 28.93 -2.44
N THR A 410 -9.88 29.18 -2.54
CA THR A 410 -8.85 28.15 -2.66
C THR A 410 -7.84 28.32 -1.52
N GLY A 411 -8.13 27.69 -0.38
CA GLY A 411 -7.23 27.63 0.76
C GLY A 411 -5.92 26.88 0.44
N THR A 412 -4.82 27.38 0.99
CA THR A 412 -3.46 27.01 0.62
C THR A 412 -2.92 25.76 1.31
N MET A 413 -2.17 24.97 0.54
CA MET A 413 -1.42 23.78 0.94
C MET A 413 -0.07 24.14 1.56
N ALA A 414 0.15 23.84 2.83
CA ALA A 414 1.48 23.86 3.46
C ALA A 414 2.07 22.44 3.51
N VAL A 415 3.30 22.27 3.04
CA VAL A 415 4.02 20.99 3.04
C VAL A 415 4.76 20.82 4.37
N ALA A 416 4.37 19.84 5.19
CA ALA A 416 5.09 19.48 6.41
C ALA A 416 6.26 18.53 6.09
N ARG A 417 7.46 18.83 6.62
CA ARG A 417 8.67 18.00 6.44
C ARG A 417 8.62 16.73 7.31
N PRO A 418 9.01 15.55 6.79
CA PRO A 418 9.44 14.45 7.65
C PRO A 418 10.81 14.78 8.29
N PRO A 419 11.03 14.46 9.58
CA PRO A 419 12.33 14.67 10.22
C PRO A 419 13.40 13.73 9.64
N GLU A 420 14.63 14.22 9.55
CA GLU A 420 15.80 13.40 9.19
C GLU A 420 16.00 12.29 10.24
N PRO A 421 16.25 11.03 9.81
CA PRO A 421 16.48 9.95 10.75
C PRO A 421 17.86 10.08 11.38
N GLU A 422 17.93 10.46 12.65
CA GLU A 422 19.12 10.25 13.46
C GLU A 422 19.29 8.75 13.79
N PRO A 423 20.51 8.19 13.69
CA PRO A 423 20.77 6.79 14.01
C PRO A 423 20.74 6.59 15.53
N TYR A 424 19.63 6.08 16.09
CA TYR A 424 19.56 5.70 17.51
C TYR A 424 19.64 4.19 17.71
N SER A 425 20.68 3.81 18.46
CA SER A 425 21.02 2.47 18.91
C SER A 425 20.25 2.07 20.17
N TRP A 426 19.19 1.26 20.04
CA TRP A 426 18.67 0.48 21.17
C TRP A 426 18.18 -0.90 20.71
N VAL A 427 19.12 -1.82 20.57
CA VAL A 427 18.86 -3.25 20.81
C VAL A 427 19.82 -3.66 21.92
N ALA A 428 19.37 -3.54 23.17
CA ALA A 428 20.02 -4.26 24.27
C ALA A 428 19.76 -5.76 24.07
N PRO A 429 20.77 -6.63 24.12
CA PRO A 429 20.58 -8.07 24.05
C PRO A 429 19.69 -8.55 25.21
N LEU A 430 18.65 -9.31 24.88
CA LEU A 430 17.80 -10.01 25.85
C LEU A 430 18.61 -11.11 26.52
N ASP A 431 19.27 -10.80 27.63
CA ASP A 431 19.62 -11.71 28.72
C ASP A 431 20.06 -10.89 29.95
N SER A 432 19.12 -10.54 30.84
CA SER A 432 19.37 -10.35 32.29
C SER A 432 18.06 -10.14 33.06
N PRO A 433 17.91 -10.68 34.30
CA PRO A 433 16.64 -10.67 35.03
C PRO A 433 16.37 -9.33 35.72
N ALA A 434 15.09 -8.98 35.79
CA ALA A 434 14.56 -7.76 36.42
C ALA A 434 14.99 -7.60 37.89
N GLN A 435 15.37 -6.38 38.27
CA GLN A 435 15.26 -5.90 39.65
C GLN A 435 14.54 -4.56 39.71
N HIS A 436 13.54 -4.52 40.59
CA HIS A 436 12.69 -3.40 40.93
C HIS A 436 13.49 -2.22 41.51
N GLY A 437 13.23 -1.02 41.01
CA GLY A 437 13.62 0.23 41.68
C GLY A 437 12.48 0.72 42.57
N GLY A 438 12.66 0.59 43.88
CA GLY A 438 11.94 1.34 44.90
C GLY A 438 12.93 2.24 45.63
N HIS A 439 12.68 3.55 45.62
CA HIS A 439 13.41 4.53 46.40
C HIS A 439 13.04 4.40 47.89
N ASP A 440 14.03 4.31 48.78
CA ASP A 440 14.03 5.08 50.03
C ASP A 440 15.39 5.03 50.78
N HIS A 441 15.65 6.12 51.50
CA HIS A 441 16.86 6.49 52.22
C HIS A 441 17.21 5.60 53.44
N GLN A 442 18.50 5.34 53.69
CA GLN A 442 19.28 5.73 54.91
C GLN A 442 20.53 4.85 55.17
N THR A 443 21.68 5.54 55.28
CA THR A 443 22.85 5.38 56.18
C THR A 443 23.29 4.03 56.77
N HIS A 444 24.63 3.80 56.70
CA HIS A 444 25.60 3.28 57.70
C HIS A 444 26.53 2.11 57.27
N GLN A 445 27.84 2.45 57.22
CA GLN A 445 29.02 1.78 57.82
C GLN A 445 29.36 0.28 57.61
N THR A 446 30.47 0.06 56.90
CA THR A 446 31.68 -0.79 57.19
C THR A 446 31.59 -2.12 57.96
N TYR A 447 32.08 -3.23 57.36
CA TYR A 447 33.40 -3.91 57.58
C TYR A 447 33.41 -5.36 56.96
N PRO A 448 34.56 -6.09 56.86
CA PRO A 448 34.90 -6.96 55.71
C PRO A 448 35.20 -8.43 56.09
N GLY A 449 35.57 -9.25 55.09
CA GLY A 449 36.13 -10.60 55.26
C GLY A 449 35.41 -11.61 54.36
N GLN A 450 36.02 -12.61 53.74
CA GLN A 450 37.37 -13.17 53.81
C GLN A 450 37.56 -14.05 52.55
N TRP A 451 38.81 -14.25 52.17
CA TRP A 451 39.27 -14.98 50.99
C TRP A 451 39.32 -16.50 51.20
N ALA A 452 39.14 -17.26 50.12
CA ALA A 452 39.86 -18.51 49.79
C ALA A 452 39.59 -18.83 48.29
N HIS A 453 40.56 -18.64 47.37
CA HIS A 453 41.56 -19.65 46.88
C HIS A 453 40.87 -20.94 46.40
N VAL A 454 41.02 -21.46 45.17
CA VAL A 454 42.18 -21.86 44.33
C VAL A 454 41.59 -22.19 42.93
N GLY A 455 42.18 -22.09 41.75
CA GLY A 455 43.51 -21.77 41.22
C GLY A 455 43.57 -22.28 39.77
N TYR A 456 44.27 -21.51 38.91
CA TYR A 456 45.16 -21.87 37.78
C TYR A 456 44.70 -22.93 36.73
N GLU A 457 44.95 -22.80 35.42
CA GLU A 457 46.18 -22.33 34.78
C GLU A 457 45.97 -22.15 33.26
N THR A 458 46.52 -21.06 32.71
CA THR A 458 46.84 -20.85 31.30
C THR A 458 48.15 -21.55 30.96
N LEU A 459 48.23 -22.21 29.81
CA LEU A 459 49.51 -22.52 29.16
C LEU A 459 49.42 -22.24 27.66
N ASP A 460 50.49 -21.61 27.20
CA ASP A 460 50.76 -21.09 25.88
C ASP A 460 51.86 -21.95 25.21
N GLN A 461 52.03 -21.76 23.90
CA GLN A 461 53.18 -22.13 23.03
C GLN A 461 53.19 -23.47 22.25
N ASP A 462 53.06 -23.29 20.93
CA ASP A 462 53.97 -23.69 19.83
C ASP A 462 54.52 -25.14 19.70
N ALA A 463 54.17 -25.77 18.57
CA ALA A 463 55.08 -26.15 17.46
C ALA A 463 54.84 -27.56 16.85
N ALA A 464 54.60 -27.55 15.53
CA ALA A 464 55.00 -28.51 14.48
C ALA A 464 54.38 -29.93 14.41
N GLN A 465 53.70 -30.25 13.30
CA GLN A 465 54.21 -31.10 12.18
C GLN A 465 53.09 -31.58 11.20
N GLY A 466 53.35 -31.36 9.89
CA GLY A 466 52.80 -32.09 8.72
C GLY A 466 51.38 -31.69 8.26
N GLY A 467 51.05 -31.44 6.99
CA GLY A 467 51.73 -31.59 5.71
C GLY A 467 50.67 -31.78 4.59
N TRP A 468 50.98 -31.31 3.37
CA TRP A 468 50.24 -31.43 2.08
C TRP A 468 49.08 -30.44 1.85
N GLY A 469 49.03 -29.59 0.82
CA GLY A 469 49.91 -29.36 -0.33
C GLY A 469 49.12 -28.74 -1.50
N TYR A 470 49.76 -27.75 -2.16
CA TYR A 470 49.56 -27.21 -3.53
C TYR A 470 48.32 -26.34 -3.82
N ASP A 471 48.47 -25.01 -4.05
CA ASP A 471 49.05 -24.25 -5.20
C ASP A 471 48.04 -24.10 -6.35
N GLY A 472 47.87 -22.95 -7.03
CA GLY A 472 48.51 -21.64 -7.02
C GLY A 472 47.59 -20.69 -7.82
N GLY A 473 47.74 -19.38 -7.88
CA GLY A 473 48.89 -18.53 -7.66
C GLY A 473 49.05 -17.59 -8.88
N TYR A 474 49.03 -16.28 -8.60
CA TYR A 474 49.55 -15.16 -9.42
C TYR A 474 48.77 -14.75 -10.68
N GLY A 475 48.64 -13.46 -11.04
CA GLY A 475 49.25 -12.24 -10.54
C GLY A 475 49.71 -11.34 -11.69
N SER A 476 49.12 -10.14 -11.79
CA SER A 476 49.73 -8.81 -12.05
C SER A 476 50.72 -8.54 -13.22
N HIS A 477 50.55 -7.32 -13.78
CA HIS A 477 51.41 -6.53 -14.71
C HIS A 477 51.26 -6.87 -16.20
N GLY A 478 51.23 -5.94 -17.17
CA GLY A 478 51.53 -4.51 -17.27
C GLY A 478 52.07 -4.25 -18.69
N GLY A 479 51.93 -3.03 -19.23
CA GLY A 479 52.79 -2.56 -20.32
C GLY A 479 52.17 -2.35 -21.71
N ALA A 480 52.49 -1.17 -22.25
CA ALA A 480 52.08 -0.56 -23.51
C ALA A 480 52.67 -1.20 -24.79
N GLY A 481 52.12 -0.82 -25.96
CA GLY A 481 52.90 -0.76 -27.20
C GLY A 481 52.15 -1.05 -28.51
N HIS A 482 51.86 0.02 -29.26
CA HIS A 482 51.89 0.20 -30.73
C HIS A 482 51.42 -0.91 -31.71
N GLY A 483 50.58 -0.49 -32.66
CA GLY A 483 50.75 -0.87 -34.08
C GLY A 483 49.45 -1.15 -34.85
N SER A 484 48.98 -0.17 -35.65
CA SER A 484 48.19 -0.45 -36.87
C SER A 484 49.17 -0.95 -37.96
N PRO A 485 48.77 -1.80 -38.93
CA PRO A 485 48.01 -1.33 -40.09
C PRO A 485 47.07 -2.34 -40.79
N GLN A 486 46.40 -1.81 -41.81
CA GLN A 486 45.39 -2.35 -42.73
C GLN A 486 45.78 -3.63 -43.50
N GLY A 487 44.75 -4.41 -43.89
CA GLY A 487 44.80 -5.41 -44.98
C GLY A 487 43.52 -6.25 -45.09
N ALA A 488 42.66 -5.95 -46.07
CA ALA A 488 41.50 -6.75 -46.52
C ALA A 488 41.96 -8.04 -47.29
N PRO A 489 41.12 -8.98 -47.81
CA PRO A 489 39.65 -8.96 -47.99
C PRO A 489 38.86 -10.30 -47.80
N THR A 490 37.52 -10.18 -47.82
CA THR A 490 36.45 -11.09 -48.32
C THR A 490 36.53 -12.62 -48.17
N ALA A 491 35.47 -13.21 -47.58
CA ALA A 491 34.79 -14.40 -48.10
C ALA A 491 33.33 -14.47 -47.61
N ALA A 492 32.42 -14.79 -48.53
CA ALA A 492 30.97 -14.80 -48.40
C ALA A 492 30.43 -16.03 -47.65
N LEU A 493 29.29 -15.86 -46.95
CA LEU A 493 28.45 -16.94 -46.44
C LEU A 493 27.23 -17.15 -47.36
N PRO A 494 26.79 -18.40 -47.62
CA PRO A 494 25.61 -18.68 -48.42
C PRO A 494 24.29 -18.55 -47.61
N PRO A 495 23.14 -18.35 -48.27
CA PRO A 495 21.85 -18.12 -47.63
C PRO A 495 21.16 -19.43 -47.19
N VAL A 496 20.38 -19.36 -46.11
CA VAL A 496 19.45 -20.41 -45.69
C VAL A 496 18.01 -19.97 -46.05
N PRO A 497 17.15 -20.86 -46.60
CA PRO A 497 15.87 -20.48 -47.19
C PRO A 497 14.67 -20.50 -46.24
N ASP A 498 13.67 -19.70 -46.60
CA ASP A 498 12.30 -19.66 -46.05
C ASP A 498 11.48 -20.92 -46.41
N ASP A 499 10.81 -21.53 -45.42
CA ASP A 499 9.37 -21.87 -45.37
C ASP A 499 9.04 -22.92 -44.26
N PRO A 500 7.77 -23.04 -43.80
CA PRO A 500 7.43 -23.30 -42.39
C PRO A 500 7.06 -24.77 -42.07
N PRO A 501 7.02 -25.16 -40.78
CA PRO A 501 6.20 -26.27 -40.32
C PRO A 501 5.08 -25.73 -39.39
N GLY A 502 3.81 -26.07 -39.55
CA GLY A 502 3.31 -27.44 -39.59
C GLY A 502 2.72 -27.77 -38.21
N HIS A 503 1.41 -27.57 -38.06
CA HIS A 503 0.62 -27.84 -36.87
C HIS A 503 0.83 -29.25 -36.31
N THR A 504 1.06 -29.36 -35.00
CA THR A 504 0.85 -30.58 -34.22
C THR A 504 -0.48 -30.47 -33.47
N PRO A 505 -1.36 -31.50 -33.43
CA PRO A 505 -2.64 -31.40 -32.75
C PRO A 505 -2.49 -31.59 -31.24
N SER A 506 -3.11 -30.69 -30.47
CA SER A 506 -3.37 -30.81 -29.04
C SER A 506 -4.39 -31.94 -28.76
N PRO A 507 -4.33 -32.67 -27.63
CA PRO A 507 -5.22 -33.80 -27.36
C PRO A 507 -6.65 -33.43 -26.94
N TYR A 508 -7.04 -32.16 -27.02
CA TYR A 508 -8.37 -31.69 -26.62
C TYR A 508 -9.15 -31.16 -27.81
N ASP A 509 -9.61 -32.09 -28.65
CA ASP A 509 -10.71 -31.82 -29.57
C ASP A 509 -11.57 -33.09 -29.72
N ARG A 510 -12.59 -33.20 -28.88
CA ARG A 510 -13.78 -34.00 -29.14
C ARG A 510 -15.00 -33.18 -28.76
N GLY A 511 -15.82 -32.90 -29.77
CA GLY A 511 -17.19 -32.43 -29.64
C GLY A 511 -18.13 -33.48 -29.01
N PRO A 512 -19.44 -33.21 -29.03
CA PRO A 512 -20.30 -33.29 -27.85
C PRO A 512 -20.79 -34.72 -27.59
N HIS A 513 -20.74 -35.14 -26.32
CA HIS A 513 -21.45 -36.32 -25.86
C HIS A 513 -22.60 -35.93 -24.94
N GLU A 514 -23.77 -36.45 -25.32
CA GLU A 514 -25.05 -36.46 -24.61
C GLU A 514 -24.96 -36.93 -23.15
N PRO A 515 -25.94 -36.55 -22.31
CA PRO A 515 -25.87 -36.70 -20.86
C PRO A 515 -26.11 -38.15 -20.43
N LEU A 516 -25.28 -38.65 -19.52
CA LEU A 516 -25.51 -39.91 -18.82
C LEU A 516 -26.37 -39.69 -17.55
N PRO A 517 -27.19 -40.69 -17.18
CA PRO A 517 -28.37 -40.51 -16.34
C PRO A 517 -28.06 -40.45 -14.84
N HIS A 518 -28.95 -39.75 -14.13
CA HIS A 518 -29.06 -39.69 -12.68
C HIS A 518 -29.06 -41.08 -12.02
N GLU A 519 -28.17 -41.28 -11.04
CA GLU A 519 -28.39 -42.25 -9.97
C GLU A 519 -28.76 -41.52 -8.67
N PRO A 520 -29.78 -41.99 -7.93
CA PRO A 520 -30.31 -41.32 -6.76
C PRO A 520 -29.47 -41.58 -5.51
N LEU A 521 -29.24 -40.53 -4.71
CA LEU A 521 -28.71 -40.62 -3.36
C LEU A 521 -29.69 -41.39 -2.44
N PRO A 522 -29.20 -42.26 -1.54
CA PRO A 522 -30.07 -42.99 -0.63
C PRO A 522 -30.63 -42.08 0.46
N HIS A 523 -31.96 -42.08 0.57
CA HIS A 523 -32.71 -41.51 1.68
C HIS A 523 -32.41 -42.27 2.99
N LEU A 524 -32.08 -41.53 4.05
CA LEU A 524 -32.21 -41.97 5.44
C LEU A 524 -32.86 -40.84 6.26
N PRO A 525 -33.61 -41.18 7.33
CA PRO A 525 -34.88 -40.53 7.65
C PRO A 525 -34.76 -39.35 8.62
N HIS A 526 -35.71 -38.42 8.49
CA HIS A 526 -36.09 -37.50 9.55
C HIS A 526 -36.58 -38.27 10.78
N ASP A 527 -35.99 -38.02 11.94
CA ASP A 527 -36.71 -37.84 13.20
C ASP A 527 -35.75 -37.43 14.32
N ARG A 528 -35.86 -36.19 14.79
CA ARG A 528 -35.89 -35.82 16.22
C ARG A 528 -36.18 -34.32 16.39
N ALA A 529 -37.30 -34.07 17.05
CA ALA A 529 -37.80 -32.79 17.51
C ALA A 529 -36.82 -32.07 18.47
N PRO A 530 -37.01 -30.75 18.71
CA PRO A 530 -36.06 -29.91 19.43
C PRO A 530 -36.14 -30.11 20.94
N HIS A 531 -34.98 -30.08 21.59
CA HIS A 531 -34.91 -29.96 23.05
C HIS A 531 -35.12 -28.51 23.47
N ASP A 532 -36.30 -28.25 24.02
CA ASP A 532 -36.56 -27.14 24.94
C ASP A 532 -35.54 -27.13 26.08
N ARG A 533 -34.92 -25.98 26.33
CA ARG A 533 -34.44 -25.58 27.65
C ARG A 533 -34.68 -24.09 27.91
N PRO A 534 -34.96 -23.73 29.17
CA PRO A 534 -35.91 -22.68 29.49
C PRO A 534 -35.26 -21.31 29.72
N HIS A 535 -36.10 -20.28 29.50
CA HIS A 535 -35.94 -18.92 29.99
C HIS A 535 -35.48 -18.86 31.46
N ARG A 536 -34.48 -18.04 31.73
CA ARG A 536 -34.19 -17.48 33.05
C ARG A 536 -34.40 -15.98 32.99
N ASP A 537 -35.58 -15.57 33.43
CA ASP A 537 -35.82 -14.27 34.04
C ASP A 537 -35.19 -14.28 35.42
N ASP A 538 -34.35 -13.29 35.72
CA ASP A 538 -34.05 -12.88 37.10
C ASP A 538 -33.66 -11.39 37.08
N ALA A 539 -34.66 -10.53 37.19
CA ALA A 539 -34.51 -9.15 37.62
C ALA A 539 -35.22 -8.99 38.98
N PRO A 540 -34.55 -8.49 40.03
CA PRO A 540 -35.23 -8.20 41.28
C PRO A 540 -35.87 -6.80 41.22
N HIS A 541 -37.16 -6.76 41.51
CA HIS A 541 -37.94 -5.55 41.72
C HIS A 541 -38.10 -5.27 43.23
N VAL A 542 -38.67 -4.08 43.55
CA VAL A 542 -39.28 -3.61 44.83
C VAL A 542 -38.45 -2.51 45.56
N PRO A 543 -39.05 -1.40 46.11
CA PRO A 543 -40.13 -0.52 45.60
C PRO A 543 -40.01 1.00 45.96
N GLY A 544 -40.65 1.86 45.16
CA GLY A 544 -41.51 2.97 45.63
C GLY A 544 -40.91 4.29 46.18
N GLN A 545 -41.16 5.39 45.46
CA GLN A 545 -41.81 6.59 46.03
C GLN A 545 -42.53 7.43 44.96
N ARG A 546 -43.68 7.97 45.35
CA ARG A 546 -44.75 8.57 44.53
C ARG A 546 -44.50 10.03 44.14
N ALA A 547 -44.97 10.35 42.94
CA ALA A 547 -45.80 11.49 42.52
C ALA A 547 -45.31 12.94 42.72
N ARG A 548 -45.31 13.70 41.62
CA ARG A 548 -46.21 14.86 41.43
C ARG A 548 -46.35 15.19 39.93
N ARG A 549 -47.61 15.20 39.47
CA ARG A 549 -48.12 15.80 38.23
C ARG A 549 -48.51 17.24 38.55
N ALA A 550 -48.30 18.17 37.62
CA ALA A 550 -49.04 19.42 37.54
C ALA A 550 -49.31 19.72 36.05
N GLU A 551 -50.56 20.05 35.76
CA GLU A 551 -51.16 20.35 34.46
C GLU A 551 -51.01 21.85 34.13
N ASP A 552 -50.79 22.14 32.83
CA ASP A 552 -51.35 23.17 31.90
C ASP A 552 -51.79 24.58 32.38
N PRO A 553 -52.10 25.59 31.51
CA PRO A 553 -51.98 25.70 30.04
C PRO A 553 -51.43 27.07 29.53
N ASP A 554 -51.21 27.22 28.21
CA ASP A 554 -51.77 28.36 27.42
C ASP A 554 -51.39 28.31 25.93
N HIS A 555 -52.44 28.30 25.09
CA HIS A 555 -52.47 28.61 23.66
C HIS A 555 -53.71 29.52 23.46
N PRO A 556 -53.73 30.50 22.52
CA PRO A 556 -54.49 30.22 21.28
C PRO A 556 -54.08 31.06 20.03
N TYR A 557 -54.48 30.56 18.85
CA TYR A 557 -55.04 31.23 17.64
C TYR A 557 -54.64 30.49 16.35
N ASP A 558 -55.41 30.47 15.25
CA ASP A 558 -56.76 29.95 14.96
C ASP A 558 -56.81 29.77 13.42
N SER A 559 -57.42 28.68 12.95
CA SER A 559 -58.11 28.48 11.65
C SER A 559 -57.45 28.80 10.29
N LEU A 560 -57.48 27.83 9.34
CA LEU A 560 -58.45 27.82 8.21
C LEU A 560 -58.24 26.67 7.19
N ARG A 561 -59.24 25.78 7.19
CA ARG A 561 -59.89 24.98 6.13
C ARG A 561 -59.27 24.79 4.70
N LYS A 562 -59.17 23.50 4.34
CA LYS A 562 -59.49 22.76 3.07
C LYS A 562 -60.56 23.40 2.14
N PRO A 563 -60.83 22.91 0.89
CA PRO A 563 -60.59 21.56 0.29
C PRO A 563 -59.99 21.60 -1.14
N LEU A 564 -59.64 20.53 -1.87
CA LEU A 564 -60.22 19.20 -2.10
C LEU A 564 -59.11 18.15 -2.31
#